data_AF-X1LJN2-F1
#
_entry.id   AF-X1LJN2-F1
#
_cell.length_a   1.000
_cell.length_b   1.000
_cell.length_c   1.000
_cell.angle_alpha   90.00
_cell.angle_beta   90.00
_cell.angle_gamma   90.00
#
_symmetry.space_group_name_H-M   'P 1'
#
loop_
_entity.id
_entity.type
_entity.pdbx_description
1 polymer ?
#
loop_
_entity_poly.entity_id
_entity_poly.type
_entity_poly.pdbx_seq_one_letter_code
_entity_poly.pdbx_strand_id
1 'polypeptide(L)' 'QGMDVSLMHFREIWPFPTQFVTSTLSKVKESFCVENNATGQLAHIIQAETGKQVTGKILRFDGRPFSPQYIIRELKKKKE' A
#
# COMPACT_ATOMS: atom_id res chain seq x y z
N GLN A 1 -8.77 5.26 -17.48
CA GLN A 1 -9.27 3.89 -17.28
C GLN A 1 -10.33 3.97 -16.18
N GLY A 2 -11.52 3.41 -16.39
CA GLY A 2 -12.64 3.50 -15.43
C GLY A 2 -12.47 2.57 -14.23
N MET A 3 -11.45 2.80 -13.41
CA MET A 3 -11.18 2.04 -12.19
C MET A 3 -11.70 2.80 -10.98
N ASP A 4 -12.45 2.12 -10.13
CA ASP A 4 -12.78 2.62 -8.79
C ASP A 4 -11.54 2.46 -7.89
N VAL A 5 -11.10 3.55 -7.28
CA VAL A 5 -9.86 3.62 -6.50
C VAL A 5 -10.09 4.42 -5.23
N SER A 6 -9.48 3.98 -4.14
CA SER A 6 -9.43 4.70 -2.87
C SER A 6 -7.99 4.81 -2.37
N LEU A 7 -7.71 5.84 -1.57
CA LEU A 7 -6.41 6.09 -0.98
C LEU A 7 -6.52 6.07 0.54
N MET A 8 -5.69 5.25 1.18
CA MET A 8 -5.45 5.30 2.62
C MET A 8 -4.06 5.89 2.85
N HIS A 9 -4.00 7.12 3.39
CA HIS A 9 -2.75 7.78 3.71
C HIS A 9 -2.55 7.84 5.24
N PHE A 10 -1.49 7.21 5.71
CA PHE A 10 -1.15 7.21 7.13
C PHE A 10 -0.38 8.48 7.49
N ARG A 11 -0.99 9.33 8.31
CA ARG A 11 -0.33 10.53 8.88
C ARG A 11 0.49 10.21 10.13
N GLU A 12 0.09 9.15 10.83
CA GLU A 12 0.72 8.63 12.03
C GLU A 12 0.70 7.11 11.92
N ILE A 13 1.84 6.47 12.19
CA ILE A 13 1.98 5.01 12.13
C ILE A 13 1.67 4.39 13.48
N TRP A 14 2.02 5.06 14.57
CA TRP A 14 1.86 4.54 15.92
C TRP A 14 1.19 5.56 16.85
N PRO A 15 0.17 5.17 17.63
CA PRO A 15 -0.40 3.83 17.75
C PRO A 15 -1.09 3.36 16.45
N PHE A 16 -0.87 2.09 16.07
CA PHE A 16 -1.36 1.62 14.77
C PHE A 16 -2.90 1.48 14.78
N PRO A 17 -3.62 2.02 13.77
CA PRO A 17 -5.08 2.01 13.74
C PRO A 17 -5.65 0.67 13.26
N THR A 18 -5.37 -0.42 13.97
CA THR A 18 -5.66 -1.81 13.58
C THR A 18 -7.09 -2.03 13.13
N GLN A 19 -8.08 -1.57 13.89
CA GLN A 19 -9.50 -1.79 13.57
C GLN A 19 -9.90 -1.11 12.26
N PHE A 20 -9.47 0.14 12.04
CA PHE A 20 -9.77 0.89 10.84
C PHE A 20 -9.15 0.23 9.60
N VAL A 21 -7.86 -0.12 9.67
CA VAL A 21 -7.13 -0.75 8.56
C VAL A 21 -7.73 -2.11 8.23
N THR A 22 -7.99 -2.94 9.25
CA THR A 22 -8.61 -4.27 9.08
C THR A 22 -9.97 -4.18 8.39
N SER A 23 -10.81 -3.23 8.81
CA SER A 23 -12.15 -3.04 8.23
C SER A 23 -12.08 -2.54 6.80
N THR A 24 -11.12 -1.69 6.47
CA THR A 24 -10.95 -1.12 5.12
C THR A 24 -10.39 -2.16 4.16
N LEU A 25 -9.35 -2.89 4.55
CA LEU A 25 -8.76 -3.96 3.72
C LEU A 25 -9.76 -5.08 3.42
N SER A 26 -10.75 -5.31 4.28
CA SER A 26 -11.79 -6.33 4.04
C SER A 26 -12.84 -5.92 3.00
N LYS A 27 -12.91 -4.63 2.63
CA LYS A 27 -13.88 -4.09 1.67
C LYS A 27 -13.35 -4.01 0.24
N VAL A 28 -12.05 -4.17 0.06
CA VAL A 28 -11.39 -4.01 -1.25
C VAL A 28 -10.95 -5.37 -1.79
N LYS A 29 -11.04 -5.54 -3.11
CA LYS A 29 -10.57 -6.75 -3.80
C LYS A 29 -9.04 -6.78 -3.89
N GLU A 30 -8.43 -5.62 -4.08
CA GLU A 30 -7.00 -5.45 -4.23
C GLU A 30 -6.53 -4.28 -3.36
N SER A 31 -5.36 -4.44 -2.75
CA SER A 31 -4.69 -3.38 -1.99
C SER A 31 -3.20 -3.35 -2.32
N PHE A 32 -2.68 -2.16 -2.57
CA PHE A 32 -1.26 -1.97 -2.89
C PHE A 32 -0.63 -1.00 -1.88
N CYS A 33 0.41 -1.44 -1.20
CA CYS A 33 1.19 -0.55 -0.33
C CYS A 33 2.26 0.18 -1.16
N VAL A 34 2.26 1.51 -1.13
CA VAL A 34 3.23 2.34 -1.87
C VAL A 34 4.18 2.98 -0.87
N GLU A 35 5.46 2.62 -0.95
CA GLU A 35 6.44 3.04 0.06
C GLU A 35 7.82 3.33 -0.53
N ASN A 36 8.49 4.37 -0.02
CA ASN A 36 9.84 4.72 -0.45
C ASN A 36 10.90 4.02 0.42
N ASN A 37 10.82 2.69 0.48
CA ASN A 37 11.83 1.85 1.11
C ASN A 37 11.97 0.52 0.35
N ALA A 38 13.06 -0.20 0.62
CA ALA A 38 13.41 -1.41 -0.13
C ALA A 38 12.62 -2.66 0.31
N THR A 39 12.11 -2.69 1.53
CA THR A 39 11.63 -3.93 2.18
C THR A 39 10.11 -3.98 2.40
N GLY A 40 9.40 -2.86 2.24
CA GLY A 40 7.96 -2.75 2.50
C GLY A 40 7.64 -2.77 4.00
N GLN A 41 8.22 -1.83 4.74
CA GLN A 41 8.11 -1.78 6.20
C GLN A 41 6.68 -1.52 6.69
N LEU A 42 5.93 -0.61 6.05
CA LEU A 42 4.52 -0.38 6.39
C LEU A 42 3.67 -1.60 6.04
N ALA A 43 3.92 -2.26 4.90
CA ALA A 43 3.25 -3.52 4.57
C ALA A 43 3.50 -4.60 5.63
N HIS A 44 4.71 -4.64 6.21
CA HIS A 44 5.04 -5.53 7.32
C HIS A 44 4.28 -5.16 8.60
N ILE A 45 4.21 -3.88 8.97
CA ILE A 45 3.43 -3.40 10.12
C ILE A 45 1.95 -3.72 9.94
N ILE A 46 1.37 -3.45 8.76
CA ILE A 46 -0.03 -3.79 8.45
C ILE A 46 -0.26 -5.29 8.71
N GLN A 47 0.62 -6.16 8.23
CA GLN A 47 0.49 -7.59 8.42
C GLN A 47 0.64 -8.00 9.89
N ALA A 48 1.62 -7.45 10.61
CA ALA A 48 1.87 -7.76 12.01
C ALA A 48 0.69 -7.36 12.91
N GLU A 49 0.14 -6.16 12.70
CA GLU A 49 -0.91 -5.59 13.55
C GLU A 49 -2.32 -6.11 13.19
N THR A 50 -2.57 -6.41 11.91
CA THR A 50 -3.92 -6.79 11.44
C THR A 50 -4.06 -8.27 11.07
N GLY A 51 -2.95 -8.99 10.90
CA GLY A 51 -2.92 -10.32 10.29
C GLY A 51 -3.21 -10.34 8.78
N LYS A 52 -3.55 -9.20 8.16
CA LYS A 52 -3.90 -9.12 6.73
C LYS A 52 -2.69 -8.77 5.88
N GLN A 53 -2.56 -9.44 4.74
CA GLN A 53 -1.56 -9.11 3.73
C GLN A 53 -2.16 -8.17 2.68
N VAL A 54 -1.39 -7.17 2.27
CA VAL A 54 -1.71 -6.38 1.07
C VAL A 54 -1.48 -7.22 -0.17
N THR A 55 -2.27 -6.98 -1.23
CA THR A 55 -2.16 -7.72 -2.51
C THR A 55 -0.80 -7.53 -3.17
N GLY A 56 -0.25 -6.31 -3.09
CA GLY A 56 1.05 -6.00 -3.66
C GLY A 56 1.75 -4.84 -2.97
N LYS A 57 3.03 -4.67 -3.30
CA LYS A 57 3.86 -3.57 -2.83
C LYS A 57 4.48 -2.85 -4.02
N ILE A 58 4.41 -1.52 -4.05
CA ILE A 58 5.11 -0.66 -5.00
C ILE A 58 6.20 0.05 -4.20
N LEU A 59 7.43 -0.45 -4.36
CA LEU A 59 8.59 -0.06 -3.58
C LEU A 59 9.55 0.75 -4.42
N ARG A 60 10.18 1.75 -3.81
CA ARG A 60 11.23 2.55 -4.43
C ARG A 60 12.26 2.92 -3.38
N PHE A 61 13.54 2.79 -3.70
CA PHE A 61 14.64 3.03 -2.75
C PHE A 61 15.85 3.74 -3.39
N ASP A 62 15.64 4.42 -4.51
CA ASP A 62 16.68 5.15 -5.27
C ASP A 62 16.83 6.62 -4.84
N GLY A 63 16.25 7.00 -3.70
CA GLY A 63 16.28 8.36 -3.15
C GLY A 63 15.37 9.37 -3.85
N ARG A 64 14.61 8.96 -4.89
CA ARG A 64 13.71 9.85 -5.62
C ARG A 64 12.27 9.73 -5.12
N PRO A 65 11.49 10.84 -5.14
CA PRO A 65 10.07 10.79 -4.81
C PRO A 65 9.29 9.98 -5.85
N PHE A 66 8.10 9.52 -5.47
CA PHE A 66 7.18 8.91 -6.42
C PHE A 66 6.62 9.96 -7.39
N SER A 67 6.55 9.60 -8.67
CA SER A 67 5.69 10.29 -9.62
C SER A 67 4.41 9.47 -9.85
N PRO A 68 3.28 10.10 -10.21
CA PRO A 68 2.07 9.36 -10.58
C PRO A 68 2.32 8.32 -11.68
N GLN A 69 3.14 8.65 -12.67
CA GLN A 69 3.49 7.75 -13.78
C GLN A 69 4.27 6.52 -13.29
N TYR A 70 5.15 6.68 -12.31
CA TYR A 70 5.86 5.54 -11.71
C TYR A 70 4.88 4.58 -11.06
N ILE A 71 3.98 5.09 -10.22
CA ILE A 71 2.98 4.27 -9.52
C ILE A 71 2.08 3.53 -10.52
N ILE A 72 1.56 4.23 -11.54
CA ILE A 72 0.71 3.62 -12.56
C ILE A 72 1.46 2.53 -13.35
N ARG A 73 2.72 2.78 -13.71
CA ARG A 73 3.54 1.81 -14.44
C ARG A 73 3.78 0.54 -13.60
N GLU A 74 4.18 0.69 -12.35
CA GLU A 74 4.45 -0.46 -11.48
C GLU A 74 3.16 -1.20 -11.09
N LEU A 75 2.02 -0.50 -10.97
CA LEU A 75 0.72 -1.12 -10.77
C LEU A 75 0.33 -2.02 -11.95
N LYS A 76 0.51 -1.54 -13.19
CA LYS A 76 0.20 -2.33 -14.41
C LYS A 76 1.03 -3.61 -14.48
N LYS A 77 2.35 -3.51 -14.26
CA LYS A 77 3.27 -4.67 -14.24
C LYS A 77 2.91 -5.74 -13.21
N LYS A 78 2.19 -5.39 -12.14
CA LYS A 78 1.79 -6.32 -11.06
C LYS A 78 0.41 -6.92 -11.25
N LYS A 79 -0.37 -6.36 -12.19
CA LYS A 79 -1.68 -6.90 -12.60
C LYS A 79 -1.58 -7.86 -13.79
N GLU A 80 -0.46 -7.81 -14.50
CA GLU A 80 -0.03 -8.80 -15.48
C GLU A 80 0.55 -10.03 -14.77
#